data_AF-A0A6A3AHZ5-F1
#
_entry.id   AF-A0A6A3AHZ5-F1
#
_cell.length_a   1.000
_cell.length_b   1.000
_cell.length_c   1.000
_cell.angle_alpha   90.00
_cell.angle_beta   90.00
_cell.angle_gamma   90.00
#
_symmetry.space_group_name_H-M   'P 1'
#
loop_
_entity.id
_entity.type
_entity.pdbx_description
1 polymer ?
#
loop_
_entity_poly.entity_id
_entity_poly.type
_entity_poly.pdbx_seq_one_letter_code
_entity_poly.pdbx_strand_id
1 'polypeptide(L)' 'MLFAAVSNKIPRTDMERVTDHYEQFRAKKITRDDFVKKLRLIVGDSLLRSTITALQCKVPNRQALEELARQNMKGPGSL' A
#
# COMPACT_ATOMS: atom_id res chain seq x y z
N MET A 1 3.91 -0.91 5.86
CA MET A 1 4.34 -1.01 4.44
C MET A 1 3.99 0.23 3.63
N LEU A 2 2.77 0.79 3.72
CA LEU A 2 2.40 2.00 2.94
C LEU A 2 3.27 3.23 3.26
N PHE A 3 3.38 3.62 4.54
CA PHE A 3 4.15 4.81 4.93
C PHE A 3 5.63 4.73 4.55
N ALA A 4 6.25 3.56 4.68
CA ALA A 4 7.64 3.37 4.24
C ALA A 4 7.81 3.56 2.71
N ALA A 5 6.83 3.11 1.92
CA ALA A 5 6.86 3.28 0.47
C ALA A 5 6.63 4.74 0.04
N VAL A 6 5.83 5.49 0.82
CA VAL A 6 5.59 6.93 0.61
C VAL A 6 6.78 7.78 1.09
N SER A 7 7.42 7.41 2.21
CA SER A 7 8.53 8.16 2.81
C SER A 7 9.73 8.35 1.88
N ASN A 8 9.94 7.45 0.91
CA ASN A 8 11.01 7.56 -0.08
C ASN A 8 10.65 8.47 -1.26
N LYS A 9 9.42 8.99 -1.31
CA LYS A 9 8.86 9.74 -2.44
C LYS A 9 8.37 11.14 -2.06
N ILE A 10 8.49 11.52 -0.80
CA ILE A 10 8.12 12.85 -0.30
C ILE A 10 9.28 13.45 0.50
N PRO A 11 9.37 14.78 0.62
CA PRO A 11 10.31 15.44 1.49
C PRO A 11 10.17 14.98 2.96
N ARG A 12 11.28 15.00 3.70
CA ARG A 12 11.28 14.63 5.13
C ARG A 12 10.26 15.43 5.94
N THR A 13 10.15 16.73 5.69
CA THR A 13 9.20 17.62 6.38
C THR A 13 7.74 17.19 6.18
N ASP A 14 7.39 16.72 4.98
CA ASP A 14 6.04 16.21 4.72
C ASP A 14 5.82 14.85 5.40
N MET A 15 6.84 14.01 5.49
CA MET A 15 6.77 12.74 6.22
C MET A 15 6.64 12.95 7.74
N GLU A 16 7.27 13.98 8.29
CA GLU A 16 7.10 14.39 9.69
C GLU A 16 5.65 14.79 9.95
N ARG A 17 5.03 15.58 9.08
CA ARG A 17 3.60 15.94 9.18
C ARG A 17 2.67 14.73 9.07
N VAL A 18 2.97 13.77 8.20
CA VAL A 18 2.22 12.50 8.11
C VAL A 18 2.34 11.71 9.41
N THR A 19 3.53 11.71 10.02
CA THR A 19 3.79 11.03 11.29
C THR A 19 2.98 11.67 12.42
N ASP A 20 2.99 13.00 12.54
CA ASP A 20 2.22 13.72 13.54
C ASP A 20 0.71 13.43 13.43
N HIS A 21 0.17 13.44 12.21
CA HIS A 21 -1.23 13.10 11.98
C HIS A 21 -1.53 11.63 12.31
N TYR A 22 -0.59 10.74 12.05
CA TYR A 22 -0.74 9.32 12.42
C TYR A 22 -0.74 9.14 13.94
N GLU A 23 0.10 9.88 14.67
CA GLU A 23 0.09 9.88 16.13
C GLU A 23 -1.21 10.43 16.70
N GLN A 24 -1.74 11.52 16.13
CA GLN A 24 -3.06 12.05 16.49
C GLN A 24 -4.17 11.03 16.26
N PHE A 25 -4.11 10.26 15.16
CA PHE A 25 -5.04 9.18 14.88
C PHE A 25 -4.91 8.05 15.91
N ARG A 26 -3.69 7.61 16.25
CA ARG A 26 -3.46 6.59 17.28
C ARG A 26 -3.94 7.04 18.66
N ALA A 27 -3.78 8.33 18.96
CA ALA A 27 -4.30 8.96 20.17
C ALA A 27 -5.82 9.21 20.14
N LYS A 28 -6.53 8.76 19.08
CA LYS A 28 -7.97 8.95 18.87
C LYS A 28 -8.42 10.41 18.84
N LYS A 29 -7.50 11.34 18.52
CA LYS A 29 -7.79 12.78 18.40
C LYS A 29 -8.43 13.14 17.05
N ILE A 30 -8.19 12.32 16.02
CA ILE A 30 -8.78 12.46 14.70
C ILE A 30 -9.38 11.14 14.24
N THR A 31 -10.38 11.20 13.37
CA THR A 31 -11.00 10.01 12.79
C THR A 31 -10.12 9.40 11.69
N ARG A 32 -10.43 8.17 11.29
CA ARG A 32 -9.79 7.55 10.12
C ARG A 32 -9.99 8.39 8.86
N ASP A 33 -11.19 8.93 8.67
CA ASP A 33 -11.51 9.71 7.47
C ASP A 33 -10.76 11.04 7.45
N ASP A 34 -10.61 11.70 8.61
CA ASP A 34 -9.79 12.92 8.73
C ASP A 34 -8.32 12.63 8.48
N PHE A 35 -7.80 11.54 9.03
CA PHE A 35 -6.44 11.10 8.77
C PHE A 35 -6.21 10.85 7.27
N VAL A 36 -7.13 10.13 6.61
CA VAL A 36 -7.03 9.84 5.17
C VAL A 36 -7.12 11.13 4.34
N LYS A 37 -7.99 12.07 4.69
CA LYS A 37 -8.05 13.39 4.03
C LYS A 37 -6.73 14.14 4.16
N LYS A 38 -6.17 14.24 5.37
CA LYS A 38 -4.88 14.90 5.61
C LYS A 38 -3.74 14.21 4.89
N LEU A 39 -3.72 12.88 4.88
CA LEU A 39 -2.74 12.10 4.13
C LEU A 39 -2.79 12.44 2.65
N ARG A 40 -3.97 12.41 2.02
CA ARG A 40 -4.17 12.76 0.60
C ARG A 40 -3.76 14.19 0.28
N LEU A 41 -3.97 15.13 1.19
CA LEU A 41 -3.52 16.52 1.02
C LEU A 41 -2.01 16.67 1.00
N ILE A 42 -1.28 15.85 1.78
CA ILE A 42 0.18 15.91 1.86
C ILE A 42 0.82 15.13 0.70
N VAL A 43 0.42 13.88 0.53
CA VAL A 43 1.09 12.97 -0.42
C VAL A 43 0.54 13.10 -1.83
N GLY A 44 -0.70 13.58 -1.98
CA GLY A 44 -1.42 13.60 -3.24
C GLY A 44 -2.02 12.25 -3.62
N ASP A 45 -3.22 12.28 -4.21
CA ASP A 45 -3.93 11.07 -4.60
C ASP A 45 -3.20 10.26 -5.69
N SER A 46 -2.48 10.93 -6.58
CA SER A 46 -1.69 10.27 -7.64
C SER A 46 -0.62 9.36 -7.02
N LEU A 47 0.19 9.92 -6.13
CA LEU A 47 1.25 9.18 -5.44
C LEU A 47 0.69 8.06 -4.57
N LEU A 48 -0.42 8.32 -3.86
CA LEU A 48 -1.06 7.33 -3.01
C LEU A 48 -1.57 6.15 -3.82
N ARG A 49 -2.27 6.40 -4.93
CA ARG A 49 -2.76 5.36 -5.85
C ARG A 49 -1.61 4.56 -6.44
N SER A 50 -0.59 5.22 -7.02
CA SER A 50 0.56 4.53 -7.60
C SER A 50 1.30 3.68 -6.57
N THR A 51 1.39 4.13 -5.32
CA THR A 51 2.03 3.37 -4.25
C THR A 51 1.20 2.16 -3.85
N ILE A 52 -0.13 2.30 -3.73
CA ILE A 52 -1.04 1.18 -3.46
C ILE A 52 -0.96 0.15 -4.58
N THR A 53 -1.04 0.56 -5.84
CA THR A 53 -0.90 -0.34 -7.00
C THR A 53 0.44 -1.05 -6.97
N ALA A 54 1.55 -0.34 -6.75
CA ALA A 54 2.88 -0.96 -6.67
C ALA A 54 3.00 -1.97 -5.52
N LEU A 55 2.36 -1.71 -4.37
CA LEU A 55 2.34 -2.65 -3.25
C LEU A 55 1.45 -3.86 -3.53
N GLN A 56 0.31 -3.67 -4.18
CA GLN A 56 -0.61 -4.75 -4.55
C GLN A 56 -0.02 -5.65 -5.65
N CYS A 57 0.71 -5.10 -6.62
CA CYS A 57 1.40 -5.91 -7.65
C CYS A 57 2.55 -6.75 -7.08
N LYS A 58 3.16 -6.31 -5.97
CA LYS A 58 4.25 -7.03 -5.30
C LYS A 58 3.77 -8.14 -4.37
N VAL A 59 2.49 -8.14 -4.00
CA VAL A 59 1.86 -9.23 -3.27
C VAL A 59 1.18 -10.11 -4.31
N PRO A 60 1.72 -11.29 -4.66
CA PRO A 60 0.96 -12.23 -5.47
C PRO A 60 -0.37 -12.45 -4.75
N ASN A 61 -1.48 -12.18 -5.42
CA ASN A 61 -2.78 -12.59 -4.89
C ASN A 61 -2.63 -14.08 -4.57
N ARG A 62 -2.92 -14.50 -3.33
CA ARG A 62 -2.79 -15.90 -2.91
C ARG A 62 -3.53 -16.82 -3.89
N GLN A 63 -4.63 -16.33 -4.47
CA GLN A 63 -5.39 -17.00 -5.53
C GLN A 63 -4.60 -17.12 -6.85
N ALA A 64 -3.90 -16.08 -7.27
CA ALA A 64 -3.04 -16.12 -8.47
C ALA A 64 -1.84 -17.07 -8.28
N LEU A 65 -1.30 -17.17 -7.06
CA LEU A 65 -0.24 -18.13 -6.73
C LEU A 65 -0.77 -19.57 -6.72
N GLU A 66 -1.98 -19.81 -6.20
CA GLU A 66 -2.63 -21.13 -6.25
C GLU A 66 -3.01 -21.55 -7.68
N GLU A 67 -3.45 -20.62 -8.54
CA GLU A 67 -3.72 -20.89 -9.94
C GLU A 67 -2.44 -21.22 -10.73
N LEU A 68 -1.34 -20.50 -10.49
CA LEU A 68 -0.04 -20.82 -11.10
C LEU A 68 0.44 -22.22 -10.64
N ALA A 69 0.26 -22.56 -9.36
CA ALA A 69 0.60 -23.87 -8.83
C ALA A 69 -0.25 -25.00 -9.45
N ARG A 70 -1.55 -24.75 -9.68
CA ARG A 70 -2.45 -25.71 -10.37
C ARG A 70 -2.10 -25.89 -11.84
N GLN A 71 -1.70 -24.83 -12.55
CA GLN A 71 -1.34 -24.91 -13.96
C GLN A 71 -0.08 -25.74 -14.21
N ASN A 72 0.86 -25.76 -13.25
CA ASN A 72 2.09 -26.56 -13.34
C ASN A 72 1.91 -28.07 -13.07
N MET A 73 0.71 -28.54 -12.69
CA MET A 73 0.40 -29.97 -12.51
C MET A 73 -0.28 -30.65 -13.71
N LYS A 74 -0.62 -29.91 -14.77
CA LYS A 74 -1.00 -30.51 -16.06
C LYS A 74 0.25 -30.64 -16.94
N GLY A 75 1.15 -31.54 -16.55
CA GLY A 75 2.17 -32.02 -17.49
C GLY A 75 1.48 -32.70 -18.69
N PRO A 76 2.07 -32.66 -19.90
CA PRO A 76 1.55 -33.41 -21.04
C PRO A 76 1.59 -34.89 -20.67
N GLY A 77 0.41 -35.47 -20.47
CA GLY A 77 0.26 -36.90 -20.23
C GLY A 77 0.85 -37.67 -21.40
N SER A 78 1.86 -38.46 -21.09
CA SER A 78 2.54 -39.43 -21.94
C SER A 78 1.56 -40.41 -22.58
N LEU A 79 1.67 -40.56 -23.91
CA LEU A 79 1.62 -41.78 -24.75
C LEU A 79 0.98 -41.47 -26.12
#